data_AF-A0A3D9YUK7-F1
#
_entry.id   AF-A0A3D9YUK7-F1
#
_cell.length_a   1.000
_cell.length_b   1.000
_cell.length_c   1.000
_cell.angle_alpha   90.00
_cell.angle_beta   90.00
_cell.angle_gamma   90.00
#
_symmetry.space_group_name_H-M   'P 1'
#
loop_
_entity.id
_entity.type
_entity.pdbx_description
1 polymer ?
#
loop_
_entity_poly.entity_id
_entity_poly.type
_entity_poly.pdbx_seq_one_letter_code
_entity_poly.pdbx_strand_id
1 'polypeptide(L)'
;MVATLIVTSVLMTFPVAAQQERDADSFPVNAYLCETADYAMDFAAAVANDAEEEYAKDIVGKIAQREVCGRYTGVAAVEQQKVVVSGGIMYRVTAVRFREDHKLAWFAERIFAVEQHSSVWHL
;
A
#
# COMPACT_ATOMS: atom_id res chain seq x y z
N MET A 1 -51.07 -47.02 11.16
CA MET A 1 -50.98 -45.90 12.13
C MET A 1 -49.51 -45.50 12.24
N VAL A 2 -49.27 -44.21 12.08
CA VAL A 2 -47.98 -43.58 11.78
C VAL A 2 -47.15 -43.42 13.07
N ALA A 3 -45.89 -43.84 13.07
CA ALA A 3 -44.94 -43.54 14.14
C ALA A 3 -43.79 -42.67 13.58
N THR A 4 -43.82 -41.43 14.06
CA THR A 4 -43.10 -40.23 13.69
C THR A 4 -41.57 -40.36 13.82
N LEU A 5 -40.82 -40.03 12.76
CA LEU A 5 -39.38 -39.77 12.81
C LEU A 5 -39.17 -38.33 13.28
N ILE A 6 -38.65 -38.14 14.49
CA ILE A 6 -38.21 -36.83 14.99
C ILE A 6 -36.80 -36.59 14.45
N VAL A 7 -36.69 -35.74 13.43
CA VAL A 7 -35.40 -35.21 12.96
C VAL A 7 -35.09 -33.98 13.81
N THR A 8 -34.29 -34.15 14.86
CA THR A 8 -33.72 -33.04 15.62
C THR A 8 -32.61 -32.39 14.79
N SER A 9 -32.97 -31.39 13.99
CA SER A 9 -32.02 -30.49 13.35
C SER A 9 -31.28 -29.69 14.42
N VAL A 10 -30.07 -30.14 14.77
CA VAL A 10 -29.12 -29.34 15.54
C VAL A 10 -28.67 -28.19 14.64
N LEU A 11 -29.16 -26.99 14.96
CA LEU A 11 -28.68 -25.74 14.40
C LEU A 11 -27.16 -25.65 14.67
N MET A 12 -26.35 -25.79 13.63
CA MET A 12 -24.94 -25.43 13.67
C MET A 12 -24.87 -23.90 13.80
N THR A 13 -24.86 -23.39 15.03
CA THR A 13 -24.37 -22.05 15.33
C THR A 13 -22.87 -22.04 15.07
N PHE A 14 -22.49 -21.62 13.87
CA PHE A 14 -21.11 -21.23 13.59
C PHE A 14 -20.77 -20.07 14.51
N PRO A 15 -19.66 -20.13 15.28
CA PRO A 15 -19.17 -18.92 15.92
C PRO A 15 -18.78 -17.98 14.79
N VAL A 16 -19.55 -16.90 14.64
CA VAL A 16 -19.09 -15.71 13.94
C VAL A 16 -17.75 -15.39 14.59
N ALA A 17 -16.66 -15.59 13.83
CA ALA A 17 -15.35 -15.14 14.24
C ALA A 17 -15.52 -13.67 14.59
N ALA A 18 -15.49 -13.37 15.89
CA ALA A 18 -15.44 -12.02 16.39
C ALA A 18 -14.21 -11.41 15.73
N GLN A 19 -14.46 -10.54 14.77
CA GLN A 19 -13.49 -9.81 13.97
C GLN A 19 -12.80 -8.80 14.90
N GLN A 20 -11.99 -9.34 15.81
CA GLN A 20 -11.26 -8.65 16.83
C GLN A 20 -9.79 -8.56 16.39
N GLU A 21 -9.56 -7.69 15.42
CA GLU A 21 -8.22 -7.41 14.89
C GLU A 21 -8.09 -5.93 14.45
N ARG A 22 -8.83 -5.02 15.10
CA ARG A 22 -8.88 -3.60 14.69
C ARG A 22 -7.93 -2.65 15.43
N ASP A 23 -6.99 -3.15 16.23
CA ASP A 23 -6.03 -2.27 16.96
C ASP A 23 -4.55 -2.70 16.88
N ALA A 24 -4.19 -3.75 16.13
CA ALA A 24 -2.80 -4.21 16.04
C ALA A 24 -1.95 -3.50 14.97
N ASP A 25 -2.56 -2.76 14.05
CA ASP A 25 -1.92 -2.41 12.76
C ASP A 25 -1.58 -0.92 12.59
N SER A 26 -1.57 -0.15 13.67
CA SER A 26 -1.26 1.28 13.65
C SER A 26 0.20 1.55 14.02
N PHE A 27 0.92 2.32 13.21
CA PHE A 27 2.32 2.66 13.40
C PHE A 27 2.56 4.18 13.27
N PRO A 28 3.58 4.74 13.96
CA PRO A 28 3.93 6.14 13.81
C PRO A 28 4.51 6.40 12.41
N VAL A 29 4.03 7.44 11.75
CA VAL A 29 4.50 7.88 10.44
C VAL A 29 5.16 9.25 10.53
N ASN A 30 6.32 9.42 9.90
CA ASN A 30 6.99 10.71 9.68
C ASN A 30 7.66 10.68 8.30
N ALA A 31 6.87 10.91 7.25
CA ALA A 31 7.30 10.73 5.87
C ALA A 31 6.58 11.70 4.93
N TYR A 32 7.13 11.87 3.72
CA TYR A 32 6.38 12.47 2.62
C TYR A 32 5.41 11.45 2.06
N LEU A 33 4.12 11.80 2.06
CA LEU A 33 3.04 10.98 1.52
C LEU A 33 2.26 11.79 0.49
N CYS A 34 1.68 11.09 -0.48
CA CYS A 34 0.96 11.69 -1.59
C CYS A 34 -0.53 11.35 -1.55
N GLU A 35 -1.35 12.18 -2.20
CA GLU A 35 -2.80 11.97 -2.26
C GLU A 35 -3.20 10.76 -3.13
N THR A 36 -2.34 10.36 -4.07
CA THR A 36 -2.59 9.24 -4.98
C THR A 36 -1.40 8.30 -5.07
N ALA A 37 -1.67 7.05 -5.47
CA ALA A 37 -0.66 6.05 -5.76
C ALA A 37 0.31 6.48 -6.88
N ASP A 38 -0.19 7.18 -7.90
CA ASP A 38 0.62 7.61 -9.05
C ASP A 38 1.62 8.69 -8.64
N TYR A 39 1.17 9.69 -7.87
CA TYR A 39 2.08 10.70 -7.31
C TYR A 39 3.11 10.11 -6.36
N ALA A 40 2.73 9.08 -5.58
CA ALA A 40 3.67 8.36 -4.74
C ALA A 40 4.75 7.63 -5.53
N MET A 41 4.39 7.01 -6.66
CA MET A 41 5.36 6.36 -7.55
C MET A 41 6.26 7.37 -8.27
N ASP A 42 5.71 8.47 -8.78
CA ASP A 42 6.49 9.54 -9.40
C ASP A 42 7.49 10.15 -8.41
N PHE A 43 7.04 10.37 -7.17
CA PHE A 43 7.91 10.83 -6.07
C PHE A 43 9.01 9.81 -5.77
N ALA A 44 8.68 8.52 -5.64
CA ALA A 44 9.66 7.48 -5.38
C ALA A 44 10.66 7.30 -6.54
N ALA A 45 10.20 7.43 -7.79
CA ALA A 45 11.05 7.40 -8.97
C ALA A 45 12.01 8.60 -9.00
N ALA A 46 11.49 9.80 -8.72
CA ALA A 46 12.29 11.01 -8.62
C ALA A 46 13.37 10.84 -7.54
N VAL A 47 13.00 10.51 -6.30
CA VAL A 47 13.94 10.31 -5.18
C VAL A 47 14.97 9.21 -5.46
N ALA A 48 14.58 8.09 -6.08
CA ALA A 48 15.51 7.00 -6.40
C ALA A 48 16.51 7.37 -7.50
N ASN A 49 16.16 8.29 -8.40
CA ASN A 49 17.06 8.84 -9.41
C ASN A 49 17.90 10.02 -8.86
N ASP A 50 17.45 10.67 -7.78
CA ASP A 50 17.99 11.89 -7.18
C ASP A 50 19.10 11.65 -6.13
N ALA A 51 19.77 10.49 -6.16
CA ALA A 51 21.02 10.34 -5.41
C ALA A 51 22.18 11.14 -6.04
N GLU A 52 22.10 11.57 -7.31
CA GLU A 52 23.24 12.18 -8.02
C GLU A 52 23.00 13.48 -8.84
N GLU A 53 21.78 13.92 -9.21
CA GLU A 53 21.60 15.05 -10.17
C GLU A 53 20.72 16.23 -9.70
N GLU A 54 21.24 17.46 -9.84
CA GLU A 54 20.55 18.73 -9.49
C GLU A 54 19.20 18.95 -10.19
N TYR A 55 18.99 18.36 -11.37
CA TYR A 55 17.72 18.38 -12.10
C TYR A 55 16.61 17.61 -11.39
N ALA A 56 16.95 16.55 -10.66
CA ALA A 56 15.97 15.73 -9.96
C ALA A 56 15.48 16.40 -8.66
N LYS A 57 16.30 17.22 -7.99
CA LYS A 57 15.86 18.09 -6.88
C LYS A 57 14.77 19.08 -7.30
N ASP A 58 14.84 19.63 -8.51
CA ASP A 58 13.81 20.51 -9.08
C ASP A 58 12.53 19.73 -9.39
N ILE A 59 12.63 18.48 -9.82
CA ILE A 59 11.45 17.60 -10.03
C ILE A 59 10.82 17.19 -8.70
N VAL A 60 11.59 16.72 -7.72
CA VAL A 60 11.11 16.39 -6.38
C VAL A 60 10.48 17.63 -5.75
N GLY A 61 11.14 18.78 -5.89
CA GLY A 61 10.63 20.09 -5.51
C GLY A 61 9.31 20.41 -6.20
N LYS A 62 9.19 20.23 -7.51
CA LYS A 62 7.96 20.46 -8.30
C LYS A 62 6.83 19.49 -7.97
N ILE A 63 7.12 18.23 -7.68
CA ILE A 63 6.13 17.22 -7.28
C ILE A 63 5.62 17.54 -5.87
N ALA A 64 6.52 17.86 -4.93
CA ALA A 64 6.15 18.28 -3.59
C ALA A 64 5.44 19.66 -3.59
N GLN A 65 5.87 20.60 -4.43
CA GLN A 65 5.28 21.93 -4.58
C GLN A 65 3.93 21.89 -5.31
N ARG A 66 3.63 20.86 -6.11
CA ARG A 66 2.32 20.69 -6.76
C ARG A 66 1.17 20.41 -5.80
N GLU A 67 1.33 20.61 -4.48
CA GLU A 67 0.35 20.37 -3.40
C GLU A 67 -0.07 18.90 -3.20
N VAL A 68 0.38 17.99 -4.06
CA VAL A 68 -0.08 16.59 -4.08
C VAL A 68 0.64 15.68 -3.10
N CYS A 69 1.83 16.07 -2.62
CA CYS A 69 2.58 15.33 -1.61
C CYS A 69 2.97 16.27 -0.46
N GLY A 70 2.64 15.87 0.77
CA GLY A 70 2.91 16.65 1.99
C GLY A 70 3.76 15.86 2.97
N ARG A 71 4.36 16.57 3.94
CA ARG A 71 4.98 15.91 5.09
C ARG A 71 3.89 15.58 6.11
N TYR A 72 3.73 14.30 6.43
CA TYR A 72 2.76 13.83 7.40
C TYR A 72 3.44 13.35 8.68
N THR A 73 2.81 13.61 9.82
CA THR A 73 3.25 13.12 11.12
C THR A 73 2.03 12.73 11.93
N GLY A 74 1.99 11.49 12.44
CA GLY A 74 0.84 10.97 13.17
C GLY A 74 0.86 9.46 13.28
N VAL A 75 -0.27 8.86 13.68
CA VAL A 75 -0.43 7.41 13.75
C VAL A 75 -1.33 6.95 12.61
N ALA A 76 -0.86 6.01 11.80
CA ALA A 76 -1.62 5.50 10.66
C ALA A 76 -1.61 3.97 10.61
N ALA A 77 -2.63 3.38 10.00
CA ALA A 77 -2.70 1.94 9.73
C ALA A 77 -2.55 1.66 8.23
N VAL A 78 -1.95 0.52 7.86
CA VAL A 78 -1.92 0.08 6.47
C VAL A 78 -3.32 -0.39 6.07
N GLU A 79 -3.88 0.17 5.00
CA GLU A 79 -5.16 -0.29 4.45
C GLU A 79 -4.99 -1.11 3.18
N GLN A 80 -3.98 -0.77 2.39
CA GLN A 80 -3.68 -1.48 1.15
C GLN A 80 -2.18 -1.51 0.93
N GLN A 81 -1.68 -2.65 0.47
CA GLN A 81 -0.33 -2.76 -0.06
C GLN A 81 -0.38 -3.57 -1.35
N LYS A 82 0.26 -3.06 -2.40
CA LYS A 82 0.37 -3.75 -3.69
C LYS A 82 1.75 -3.56 -4.29
N VAL A 83 2.11 -4.46 -5.19
CA VAL A 83 3.31 -4.33 -6.00
C VAL A 83 2.91 -3.92 -7.41
N VAL A 84 3.54 -2.88 -7.95
CA VAL A 84 3.25 -2.30 -9.26
C VAL A 84 4.56 -2.21 -10.06
N VAL A 85 4.50 -2.54 -11.35
CA VAL A 85 5.63 -2.33 -12.27
C VAL A 85 5.33 -1.11 -13.14
N SER A 86 6.24 -0.13 -13.14
CA SER A 86 6.14 1.07 -13.97
C SER A 86 7.53 1.41 -14.53
N GLY A 87 7.64 1.63 -15.84
CA GLY A 87 8.92 1.93 -16.49
C GLY A 87 10.01 0.86 -16.30
N GLY A 88 9.64 -0.41 -16.14
CA GLY A 88 10.58 -1.52 -15.85
C GLY A 88 11.06 -1.59 -14.39
N ILE A 89 10.58 -0.69 -13.53
CA ILE A 89 10.92 -0.63 -12.10
C ILE A 89 9.74 -1.19 -11.30
N MET A 90 10.04 -2.00 -10.28
CA MET A 90 9.04 -2.53 -9.36
C MET A 90 8.93 -1.67 -8.10
N TYR A 91 7.70 -1.26 -7.79
CA TYR A 91 7.35 -0.45 -6.63
C TYR A 91 6.43 -1.22 -5.71
N ARG A 92 6.68 -1.15 -4.40
CA ARG A 92 5.69 -1.45 -3.37
C ARG A 92 4.94 -0.16 -3.07
N VAL A 93 3.65 -0.15 -3.36
CA VAL A 93 2.77 1.00 -3.13
C VAL A 93 1.86 0.68 -1.95
N THR A 94 1.89 1.55 -0.95
CA THR A 94 1.19 1.35 0.32
C THR A 94 0.26 2.53 0.58
N ALA A 95 -1.01 2.23 0.85
CA ALA A 95 -2.00 3.17 1.32
C ALA A 95 -2.08 3.08 2.84
N VAL A 96 -1.98 4.23 3.50
CA VAL A 96 -2.10 4.36 4.95
C VAL A 96 -3.25 5.29 5.29
N ARG A 97 -4.02 4.92 6.31
CA ARG A 97 -5.10 5.77 6.85
C ARG A 97 -4.71 6.28 8.24
N PHE A 98 -4.69 7.60 8.39
CA PHE A 98 -4.41 8.26 9.67
C PHE A 98 -5.58 8.08 10.64
N ARG A 99 -5.27 7.90 11.93
CA ARG A 99 -6.30 7.69 12.96
C ARG A 99 -7.04 8.98 13.30
N GLU A 100 -6.34 10.12 13.25
CA GLU A 100 -6.81 11.39 13.77
C GLU A 100 -7.84 12.06 12.85
N ASP A 101 -7.61 12.03 11.54
CA ASP A 101 -8.43 12.70 10.52
C ASP A 101 -9.03 11.75 9.48
N HIS A 102 -8.79 10.43 9.63
CA HIS A 102 -9.18 9.39 8.67
C HIS A 102 -8.67 9.60 7.24
N LYS A 103 -7.66 10.48 7.07
CA LYS A 103 -7.09 10.79 5.77
C LYS A 103 -6.34 9.59 5.23
N LEU A 104 -6.61 9.26 3.97
CA LEU A 104 -5.86 8.25 3.22
C LEU A 104 -4.71 8.94 2.49
N ALA A 105 -3.50 8.41 2.64
CA ALA A 105 -2.33 8.88 1.94
C ALA A 105 -1.50 7.69 1.44
N TRP A 106 -0.67 7.94 0.44
CA TRP A 106 0.05 6.92 -0.29
C TRP A 106 1.54 7.16 -0.23
N PHE A 107 2.31 6.09 -0.16
CA PHE A 107 3.74 6.13 -0.44
C PHE A 107 4.13 4.94 -1.32
N ALA A 108 5.24 5.10 -2.02
CA ALA A 108 5.81 4.03 -2.82
C ALA A 108 7.29 3.85 -2.45
N GLU A 109 7.72 2.60 -2.44
CA GLU A 109 9.11 2.20 -2.23
C GLU A 109 9.55 1.38 -3.44
N ARG A 110 10.70 1.72 -4.03
CA ARG A 110 11.32 0.88 -5.05
C ARG A 110 11.87 -0.37 -4.38
N ILE A 111 11.38 -1.56 -4.76
CA ILE A 111 11.80 -2.81 -4.12
C ILE A 111 12.92 -3.51 -4.89
N PHE A 112 12.84 -3.70 -6.22
CA PHE A 112 13.96 -4.14 -7.09
C PHE A 112 13.66 -3.79 -8.56
N ALA A 113 14.67 -3.53 -9.40
CA ALA A 113 14.50 -3.53 -10.85
C ALA A 113 14.49 -4.97 -11.35
N VAL A 114 13.57 -5.33 -12.24
CA VAL A 114 13.70 -6.60 -12.96
C VAL A 114 14.93 -6.44 -13.85
N GLU A 115 16.05 -7.04 -13.47
CA GLU A 115 17.14 -7.25 -14.41
C GLU A 115 16.54 -8.14 -15.51
N GLN A 116 16.31 -7.55 -16.69
CA GLN A 116 15.89 -8.27 -17.89
C GLN A 116 17.07 -9.15 -18.35
N HIS A 117 17.40 -10.18 -17.57
CA HIS A 117 18.26 -11.24 -18.03
C HIS A 117 17.41 -12.08 -18.98
N SER A 118 17.45 -11.73 -20.26
CA SER A 118 16.92 -12.55 -21.34
C SER A 118 17.66 -13.89 -21.34
N SER A 119 17.17 -14.88 -20.61
CA SER A 119 17.49 -16.27 -20.91
C SER A 119 16.63 -16.66 -22.11
N VAL A 120 17.20 -16.38 -23.28
CA VAL A 120 16.86 -17.08 -24.53
C VAL A 120 17.09 -18.57 -24.24
N TRP A 121 16.01 -19.31 -24.01
CA TRP A 121 16.06 -20.77 -24.05
C TRP A 121 16.12 -21.16 -25.52
N HIS A 122 17.34 -21.41 -26.01
CA HIS A 122 17.49 -22.22 -27.22
C HIS A 122 17.13 -23.67 -26.87
N LEU A 123 16.15 -24.17 -27.62
CA LEU A 123 15.64 -25.55 -27.65
C LEU A 123 16.76 -26.59 -27.80
#